data_AF-A0A7S2Q203-F1
#
_entry.id   AF-A0A7S2Q203-F1
#
_cell.length_a   1.000
_cell.length_b   1.000
_cell.length_c   1.000
_cell.angle_alpha   90.00
_cell.angle_beta   90.00
_cell.angle_gamma   90.00
#
_symmetry.space_group_name_H-M   'P 1'
#
loop_
_entity.id
_entity.type
_entity.pdbx_description
1 polymer ?
#
loop_
_entity_poly.entity_id
_entity_poly.type
_entity_poly.pdbx_seq_one_letter_code
_entity_poly.pdbx_strand_id
1 'polypeptide(L)'
;TATYLGYSTLLNGTIAILFKMKKGMGMLGKNLEEGSIPLWSYLLFSPFHIPTYAYTYVHTLVGKMKVQDGSSKKKKKAPVPVASMVQPGLWVGGCFAHRLNKQWAGIIDLTVEFPERCRDSTLKYLCVPTWDGVPCSPEQLEHAANFAVEAKENWMKLKEQGAVEGEPNILIHCAHGRGRSTTVMCAAMVKMGMYANFEEALEKGIKPGRPVCKLNAMMRKNLTEWQNIYVEGKKGL
;
A
#
# COMPACT_ATOMS: atom_id res chain seq x y z
N THR A 1 23.20 -27.28 -11.75
CA THR A 1 21.75 -27.17 -12.05
C THR A 1 20.89 -27.78 -10.94
N ALA A 2 21.13 -29.01 -10.49
CA ALA A 2 20.39 -29.63 -9.37
C ALA A 2 20.55 -28.89 -8.02
N THR A 3 21.74 -28.40 -7.69
CA THR A 3 22.01 -27.68 -6.42
C THR A 3 21.29 -26.34 -6.32
N TYR A 4 21.20 -25.59 -7.43
CA TYR A 4 20.47 -24.31 -7.48
C TYR A 4 18.96 -24.52 -7.41
N LEU A 5 18.45 -25.56 -8.07
CA LEU A 5 17.04 -25.96 -7.95
C LEU A 5 16.71 -26.36 -6.50
N GLY A 6 17.56 -27.17 -5.86
CA GLY A 6 17.40 -27.53 -4.44
C GLY A 6 17.41 -26.30 -3.52
N TYR A 7 18.35 -25.38 -3.72
CA TYR A 7 18.39 -24.09 -3.02
C TYR A 7 17.10 -23.30 -3.19
N SER A 8 16.66 -23.11 -4.45
CA SER A 8 15.44 -22.38 -4.78
C SER A 8 14.20 -23.00 -4.12
N THR A 9 14.09 -24.33 -4.13
CA THR A 9 12.98 -25.06 -3.50
C THR A 9 12.97 -24.86 -1.98
N LEU A 10 14.12 -25.02 -1.31
CA LEU A 10 14.22 -24.81 0.13
C LEU A 10 13.89 -23.36 0.51
N LEU A 11 14.49 -22.38 -0.19
CA LEU A 11 14.27 -20.97 0.05
C LEU A 11 12.79 -20.57 -0.10
N ASN A 12 12.17 -20.93 -1.22
CA ASN A 12 10.76 -20.62 -1.46
C ASN A 12 9.84 -21.39 -0.51
N GLY A 13 10.21 -22.61 -0.11
CA GLY A 13 9.53 -23.37 0.93
C GLY A 13 9.56 -22.64 2.28
N THR A 14 10.72 -22.15 2.71
CA THR A 14 10.87 -21.35 3.93
C THR A 14 10.05 -20.06 3.86
N ILE A 15 10.10 -19.33 2.74
CA ILE A 15 9.28 -18.12 2.53
C ILE A 15 7.79 -18.47 2.63
N ALA A 16 7.33 -19.55 2.00
CA ALA A 16 5.93 -19.97 2.05
C ALA A 16 5.47 -20.34 3.47
N ILE A 17 6.34 -20.97 4.26
CA ILE A 17 6.07 -21.28 5.67
C ILE A 17 5.96 -19.98 6.48
N LEU A 18 6.94 -19.07 6.36
CA LEU A 18 6.94 -17.78 7.07
C LEU A 18 5.73 -16.92 6.68
N PHE A 19 5.38 -16.92 5.40
CA PHE A 19 4.18 -16.30 4.86
C PHE A 19 2.93 -16.82 5.56
N LYS A 20 2.76 -18.15 5.63
CA LYS A 20 1.61 -18.79 6.28
C LYS A 20 1.56 -18.50 7.79
N MET A 21 2.73 -18.43 8.42
CA MET A 21 2.88 -18.07 9.84
C MET A 21 2.76 -16.56 10.10
N LYS A 22 2.69 -15.73 9.06
CA LYS A 22 2.71 -14.26 9.16
C LYS A 22 3.95 -13.72 9.90
N LYS A 23 5.09 -14.40 9.75
CA LYS A 23 6.38 -14.03 10.35
C LYS A 23 7.40 -13.66 9.27
N GLY A 24 8.52 -13.08 9.70
CA GLY A 24 9.65 -12.82 8.80
C GLY A 24 9.47 -11.63 7.86
N MET A 25 8.63 -10.65 8.20
CA MET A 25 8.42 -9.45 7.37
C MET A 25 9.71 -8.67 7.07
N GLY A 26 10.70 -8.75 7.97
CA GLY A 26 12.02 -8.15 7.80
C GLY A 26 13.08 -9.05 7.14
N MET A 27 12.74 -10.29 6.75
CA MET A 27 13.73 -11.28 6.29
C MET A 27 14.48 -10.83 5.02
N LEU A 28 13.83 -10.05 4.16
CA LEU A 28 14.46 -9.53 2.94
C LEU A 28 15.36 -8.31 3.20
N GLY A 29 15.50 -7.87 4.46
CA GLY A 29 16.43 -6.82 4.86
C GLY A 29 16.05 -5.41 4.41
N LYS A 30 14.77 -5.16 4.10
CA LYS A 30 14.32 -3.84 3.66
C LYS A 30 14.61 -2.77 4.71
N ASN A 31 15.28 -1.70 4.31
CA ASN A 31 15.52 -0.53 5.15
C ASN A 31 14.19 0.21 5.37
N LEU A 32 13.80 0.40 6.63
CA LEU A 32 12.51 1.01 6.97
C LEU A 32 12.49 2.54 6.82
N GLU A 33 13.65 3.19 6.80
CA GLU A 33 13.79 4.66 6.68
C GLU A 33 13.96 5.11 5.22
N GLU A 34 14.70 4.33 4.44
CA GLU A 34 15.00 4.62 3.03
C GLU A 34 14.07 3.88 2.07
N GLY A 35 13.47 2.77 2.51
CA GLY A 35 12.74 1.86 1.63
C GLY A 35 13.63 1.07 0.68
N SER A 36 14.96 1.08 0.87
CA SER A 36 15.93 0.38 0.03
C SER A 36 16.00 -1.13 0.35
N ILE A 37 16.34 -1.94 -0.65
CA ILE A 37 16.62 -3.38 -0.48
C ILE A 37 18.14 -3.58 -0.65
N PRO A 38 18.84 -4.21 0.32
CA PRO A 38 20.28 -4.36 0.25
C PRO A 38 20.69 -5.38 -0.82
N LEU A 39 21.88 -5.20 -1.41
CA LEU A 39 22.37 -6.05 -2.50
C LEU A 39 22.45 -7.55 -2.12
N TRP A 40 22.83 -7.85 -0.87
CA TRP A 40 22.87 -9.24 -0.40
C TRP A 40 21.49 -9.92 -0.48
N SER A 41 20.40 -9.16 -0.30
CA SER A 41 19.04 -9.69 -0.39
C SER A 41 18.70 -10.07 -1.83
N TYR A 42 19.10 -9.26 -2.81
CA TYR A 42 18.93 -9.61 -4.21
C TYR A 42 19.72 -10.85 -4.62
N LEU A 43 20.94 -11.02 -4.10
CA LEU A 43 21.76 -12.20 -4.39
C LEU A 43 21.18 -13.46 -3.74
N LEU A 44 20.96 -13.42 -2.42
CA LEU A 44 20.44 -14.54 -1.64
C LEU A 44 19.02 -14.88 -2.10
N PHE A 45 18.10 -13.92 -2.05
CA PHE A 45 16.69 -14.14 -2.40
C PHE A 45 16.40 -13.99 -3.91
N SER A 46 17.40 -14.11 -4.78
CA SER A 46 17.19 -14.03 -6.24
C SER A 46 16.09 -14.95 -6.78
N PRO A 47 15.93 -16.22 -6.32
CA PRO A 47 14.84 -17.09 -6.79
C PRO A 47 13.44 -16.61 -6.36
N PHE A 48 13.35 -15.73 -5.37
CA PHE A 48 12.10 -15.09 -4.94
C PHE A 48 11.90 -13.73 -5.61
N HIS A 49 12.93 -12.88 -5.64
CA HIS A 49 12.87 -11.53 -6.22
C HIS A 49 12.56 -11.57 -7.72
N ILE A 50 13.28 -12.38 -8.50
CA ILE A 50 13.11 -12.42 -9.97
C ILE A 50 11.65 -12.72 -10.38
N PRO A 51 11.02 -13.82 -9.95
CA PRO A 51 9.63 -14.09 -10.33
C PRO A 51 8.67 -13.07 -9.75
N THR A 52 8.93 -12.54 -8.55
CA THR A 52 8.07 -11.51 -7.92
C THR A 52 8.06 -10.22 -8.74
N TYR A 53 9.23 -9.74 -9.18
CA TYR A 53 9.35 -8.56 -10.05
C TYR A 53 8.76 -8.81 -11.43
N ALA A 54 9.05 -9.97 -12.04
CA ALA A 54 8.51 -10.32 -13.34
C ALA A 54 6.97 -10.36 -13.30
N TYR A 55 6.40 -11.03 -12.30
CA TYR A 55 4.96 -11.09 -12.08
C TYR A 55 4.35 -9.70 -11.90
N THR A 56 4.91 -8.87 -11.01
CA THR A 56 4.37 -7.54 -10.74
C THR A 56 4.52 -6.59 -11.92
N TYR A 57 5.59 -6.71 -12.70
CA TYR A 57 5.77 -5.95 -13.94
C TYR A 57 4.73 -6.35 -14.99
N VAL A 58 4.60 -7.65 -15.29
CA VAL A 58 3.62 -8.16 -16.25
C VAL A 58 2.20 -7.81 -15.82
N HIS A 59 1.85 -8.04 -14.55
CA HIS A 59 0.52 -7.72 -14.02
C HIS A 59 0.21 -6.22 -14.10
N THR A 60 1.21 -5.35 -13.92
CA THR A 60 1.06 -3.90 -14.12
C THR A 60 0.78 -3.54 -15.58
N LEU A 61 1.43 -4.21 -16.54
CA LEU A 61 1.23 -3.94 -17.97
C LEU A 61 -0.12 -4.45 -18.49
N VAL A 62 -0.53 -5.65 -18.09
CA VAL A 62 -1.72 -6.32 -18.66
C VAL A 62 -2.98 -6.14 -17.82
N GLY A 63 -2.84 -5.60 -16.59
CA GLY A 63 -3.93 -5.45 -15.65
C GLY A 63 -5.04 -4.55 -16.18
N LYS A 64 -6.29 -5.05 -16.14
CA LYS A 64 -7.48 -4.29 -16.55
C LYS A 64 -8.44 -4.08 -15.39
N MET A 65 -9.11 -2.93 -15.37
CA MET A 65 -10.21 -2.61 -14.47
C MET A 65 -11.49 -2.36 -15.25
N LYS A 66 -12.63 -2.56 -14.58
CA LYS A 66 -13.94 -2.19 -15.11
C LYS A 66 -14.26 -0.76 -14.69
N VAL A 67 -14.39 0.13 -15.64
CA VAL A 67 -14.75 1.54 -15.42
C VAL A 67 -16.18 1.76 -15.89
N GLN A 68 -16.94 2.57 -15.14
CA GLN A 68 -18.27 2.98 -15.53
C GLN A 68 -18.16 4.12 -16.55
N ASP A 69 -18.82 3.96 -17.70
CA ASP A 69 -18.89 5.00 -18.71
C ASP A 69 -19.98 6.00 -18.30
N GLY A 70 -19.68 7.30 -18.34
CA GLY A 70 -20.47 8.38 -17.75
C GLY A 70 -21.90 8.53 -18.29
N SER A 71 -22.30 7.72 -19.27
CA SER A 71 -23.63 7.76 -19.87
C SER A 71 -24.21 6.37 -20.20
N SER A 72 -23.52 5.28 -19.87
CA SER A 72 -23.93 3.92 -20.26
C SER A 72 -23.88 2.93 -19.09
N LYS A 73 -24.92 2.10 -18.94
CA LYS A 73 -24.96 0.99 -17.95
C LYS A 73 -23.88 -0.09 -18.19
N LYS A 74 -23.15 -0.06 -19.32
CA LYS A 74 -22.08 -1.01 -19.65
C LYS A 74 -20.73 -0.56 -19.07
N LYS A 75 -20.08 -1.47 -18.33
CA LYS A 75 -18.71 -1.27 -17.83
C LYS A 75 -17.69 -1.58 -18.93
N LYS A 76 -16.81 -0.63 -19.25
CA LYS A 76 -15.69 -0.81 -20.19
C LYS A 76 -14.44 -1.32 -19.46
N LYS A 77 -13.59 -2.08 -20.16
CA LYS A 77 -12.28 -2.50 -19.63
C LYS A 77 -11.24 -1.44 -19.98
N ALA A 78 -10.57 -0.89 -18.97
CA ALA A 78 -9.45 0.04 -19.13
C ALA A 78 -8.19 -0.51 -18.43
N PRO A 79 -6.97 -0.11 -18.83
CA PRO A 79 -5.76 -0.43 -18.07
C PRO A 79 -5.87 0.05 -16.63
N VAL A 80 -5.28 -0.69 -15.69
CA VAL A 80 -5.18 -0.27 -14.28
C VAL A 80 -4.05 0.74 -14.15
N PRO A 81 -4.31 1.99 -13.71
CA PRO A 81 -3.26 2.96 -13.47
C PRO A 81 -2.30 2.47 -12.36
N VAL A 82 -1.03 2.87 -12.46
CA VAL A 82 -0.01 2.55 -11.44
C VAL A 82 -0.40 3.04 -10.05
N ALA A 83 -1.09 4.18 -9.96
CA ALA A 83 -1.84 4.63 -8.80
C ALA A 83 -3.05 5.46 -9.24
N SER A 84 -4.06 5.55 -8.39
CA SER A 84 -5.28 6.31 -8.65
C SER A 84 -5.57 7.21 -7.47
N MET A 85 -5.94 8.47 -7.74
CA MET A 85 -6.51 9.35 -6.73
C MET A 85 -7.90 8.83 -6.38
N VAL A 86 -8.10 8.50 -5.11
CA VAL A 86 -9.37 7.96 -4.61
C VAL A 86 -10.23 9.05 -3.99
N GLN A 87 -9.58 10.02 -3.36
CA GLN A 87 -10.15 11.27 -2.85
C GLN A 87 -9.14 12.40 -3.10
N PRO A 88 -9.54 13.68 -3.07
CA PRO A 88 -8.60 14.79 -3.22
C PRO A 88 -7.38 14.65 -2.30
N GLY A 89 -6.18 14.58 -2.90
CA GLY A 89 -4.91 14.41 -2.18
C GLY A 89 -4.62 12.99 -1.67
N LEU A 90 -5.51 12.00 -1.82
CA LEU A 90 -5.32 10.63 -1.35
C LEU A 90 -5.21 9.64 -2.51
N TRP A 91 -4.13 8.87 -2.53
CA TRP A 91 -3.78 7.98 -3.64
C TRP A 91 -3.57 6.54 -3.18
N VAL A 92 -4.11 5.59 -3.95
CA VAL A 92 -3.87 4.15 -3.78
C VAL A 92 -3.14 3.60 -5.01
N GLY A 93 -2.01 2.91 -4.80
CA GLY A 93 -1.14 2.49 -5.91
C GLY A 93 -0.36 1.20 -5.71
N GLY A 94 0.34 0.80 -6.77
CA GLY A 94 1.35 -0.25 -6.76
C GLY A 94 2.77 0.32 -6.71
N CYS A 95 3.78 -0.55 -6.71
CA CYS A 95 5.20 -0.19 -6.60
C CYS A 95 5.76 0.62 -7.80
N PHE A 96 4.96 0.83 -8.85
CA PHE A 96 5.32 1.66 -10.00
C PHE A 96 4.72 3.07 -9.96
N ALA A 97 4.27 3.54 -8.77
CA ALA A 97 3.67 4.86 -8.61
C ALA A 97 4.61 6.04 -9.00
N HIS A 98 5.93 5.84 -8.94
CA HIS A 98 6.94 6.82 -9.38
C HIS A 98 6.72 7.29 -10.83
N ARG A 99 6.11 6.47 -11.69
CA ARG A 99 5.79 6.83 -13.08
C ARG A 99 4.81 8.00 -13.20
N LEU A 100 4.16 8.40 -12.10
CA LEU A 100 3.33 9.61 -12.06
C LEU A 100 4.13 10.91 -11.92
N ASN A 101 5.43 10.84 -11.58
CA ASN A 101 6.31 12.00 -11.38
C ASN A 101 5.69 13.06 -10.45
N LYS A 102 5.23 12.61 -9.27
CA LYS A 102 4.55 13.46 -8.27
C LYS A 102 5.42 13.71 -7.06
N GLN A 103 5.24 14.89 -6.47
CA GLN A 103 5.67 15.19 -5.11
C GLN A 103 4.63 14.65 -4.12
N TRP A 104 5.12 13.97 -3.09
CA TRP A 104 4.32 13.33 -2.07
C TRP A 104 4.57 13.98 -0.72
N ALA A 105 3.50 14.43 -0.07
CA ALA A 105 3.55 14.83 1.33
C ALA A 105 3.91 13.64 2.23
N GLY A 106 3.37 12.48 1.92
CA GLY A 106 3.61 11.25 2.66
C GLY A 106 3.48 10.00 1.80
N ILE A 107 4.34 9.02 2.04
CA ILE A 107 4.20 7.67 1.49
C ILE A 107 4.11 6.65 2.60
N ILE A 108 3.14 5.74 2.47
CA ILE A 108 3.04 4.52 3.26
C ILE A 108 3.27 3.32 2.34
N ASP A 109 4.39 2.66 2.54
CA ASP A 109 4.87 1.53 1.75
C ASP A 109 4.68 0.22 2.50
N LEU A 110 3.87 -0.66 1.92
CA LEU A 110 3.50 -1.93 2.55
C LEU A 110 4.27 -3.14 1.98
N THR A 111 5.26 -2.89 1.12
CA THR A 111 6.00 -3.95 0.44
C THR A 111 7.20 -4.39 1.26
N VAL A 112 7.46 -5.69 1.29
CA VAL A 112 8.71 -6.27 1.81
C VAL A 112 9.71 -6.51 0.67
N GLU A 113 9.18 -6.70 -0.53
CA GLU A 113 9.84 -7.28 -1.68
C GLU A 113 10.38 -6.23 -2.68
N PHE A 114 9.83 -5.01 -2.63
CA PHE A 114 10.16 -3.92 -3.58
C PHE A 114 10.83 -2.76 -2.85
N PRO A 115 11.79 -2.06 -3.48
CA PRO A 115 12.27 -0.80 -2.98
C PRO A 115 11.23 0.30 -3.18
N GLU A 116 11.25 1.32 -2.34
CA GLU A 116 10.48 2.54 -2.55
C GLU A 116 11.10 3.34 -3.71
N ARG A 117 10.31 3.61 -4.75
CA ARG A 117 10.80 4.30 -5.97
C ARG A 117 10.41 5.78 -6.03
N CYS A 118 9.53 6.22 -5.15
CA CYS A 118 9.14 7.62 -4.98
C CYS A 118 9.91 8.30 -3.84
N ARG A 119 10.92 7.64 -3.24
CA ARG A 119 11.58 8.11 -2.02
C ARG A 119 12.16 9.52 -2.17
N ASP A 120 12.74 9.81 -3.33
CA ASP A 120 13.37 11.11 -3.66
C ASP A 120 12.36 12.25 -3.86
N SER A 121 11.10 11.92 -4.15
CA SER A 121 10.02 12.89 -4.34
C SER A 121 9.01 12.89 -3.20
N THR A 122 9.48 12.53 -1.99
CA THR A 122 8.63 12.33 -0.82
C THR A 122 9.21 13.02 0.41
N LEU A 123 8.38 13.82 1.07
CA LEU A 123 8.75 14.52 2.29
C LEU A 123 8.75 13.61 3.53
N LYS A 124 7.68 12.85 3.74
CA LYS A 124 7.55 11.89 4.85
C LYS A 124 7.41 10.47 4.32
N TYR A 125 8.19 9.53 4.87
CA TYR A 125 8.13 8.13 4.47
C TYR A 125 7.86 7.23 5.68
N LEU A 126 6.97 6.25 5.51
CA LEU A 126 6.70 5.20 6.47
C LEU A 126 6.68 3.85 5.74
N CYS A 127 7.58 2.95 6.14
CA CYS A 127 7.55 1.55 5.71
C CYS A 127 6.83 0.69 6.76
N VAL A 128 5.72 0.05 6.36
CA VAL A 128 5.02 -0.96 7.18
C VAL A 128 5.04 -2.29 6.42
N PRO A 129 6.20 -2.97 6.37
CA PRO A 129 6.41 -4.13 5.51
C PRO A 129 5.45 -5.28 5.88
N THR A 130 4.64 -5.70 4.91
CA THR A 130 3.74 -6.85 5.06
C THR A 130 3.81 -7.77 3.83
N TRP A 131 3.86 -9.09 4.05
CA TRP A 131 3.75 -10.07 2.97
C TRP A 131 2.44 -9.89 2.19
N ASP A 132 2.42 -10.26 0.91
CA ASP A 132 1.22 -10.08 0.11
C ASP A 132 -0.01 -10.81 0.69
N GLY A 133 -1.16 -10.14 0.71
CA GLY A 133 -2.37 -10.71 1.33
C GLY A 133 -2.38 -10.79 2.87
N VAL A 134 -1.26 -10.52 3.56
CA VAL A 134 -1.23 -10.33 5.02
C VAL A 134 -1.54 -8.86 5.34
N PRO A 135 -2.64 -8.56 6.05
CA PRO A 135 -2.95 -7.18 6.44
C PRO A 135 -2.05 -6.72 7.59
N CYS A 136 -1.93 -5.40 7.73
CA CYS A 136 -1.44 -4.76 8.95
C CYS A 136 -2.31 -5.16 10.15
N SER A 137 -1.70 -5.30 11.31
CA SER A 137 -2.39 -5.41 12.61
C SER A 137 -3.19 -4.12 12.93
N PRO A 138 -4.17 -4.16 13.84
CA PRO A 138 -4.88 -2.98 14.28
C PRO A 138 -3.96 -1.82 14.71
N GLU A 139 -2.91 -2.11 15.46
CA GLU A 139 -1.93 -1.13 15.93
C GLU A 139 -1.16 -0.50 14.77
N GLN A 140 -0.76 -1.32 13.80
CA GLN A 140 -0.10 -0.84 12.57
C GLN A 140 -1.05 -0.01 11.70
N LEU A 141 -2.34 -0.38 11.63
CA LEU A 141 -3.36 0.40 10.93
C LEU A 141 -3.53 1.79 11.56
N GLU A 142 -3.61 1.86 12.89
CA GLU A 142 -3.68 3.12 13.63
C GLU A 142 -2.44 3.98 13.41
N HIS A 143 -1.24 3.39 13.55
CA HIS A 143 0.01 4.11 13.33
C HIS A 143 0.11 4.67 11.91
N ALA A 144 -0.19 3.85 10.89
CA ALA A 144 -0.19 4.27 9.49
C ALA A 144 -1.25 5.35 9.20
N ALA A 145 -2.43 5.25 9.81
CA ALA A 145 -3.49 6.24 9.67
C ALA A 145 -3.09 7.59 10.30
N ASN A 146 -2.49 7.58 11.49
CA ASN A 146 -1.96 8.78 12.14
C ASN A 146 -0.86 9.43 11.30
N PHE A 147 0.08 8.63 10.80
CA PHE A 147 1.13 9.12 9.89
C PHE A 147 0.56 9.83 8.65
N ALA A 148 -0.52 9.31 8.05
CA ALA A 148 -1.16 9.94 6.90
C ALA A 148 -1.73 11.34 7.24
N VAL A 149 -2.30 11.49 8.44
CA VAL A 149 -2.80 12.78 8.95
C VAL A 149 -1.62 13.73 9.20
N GLU A 150 -0.61 13.29 9.93
CA GLU A 150 0.57 14.09 10.27
C GLU A 150 1.35 14.55 9.04
N ALA A 151 1.51 13.70 8.03
CA ALA A 151 2.17 14.05 6.78
C ALA A 151 1.41 15.15 6.03
N LYS A 152 0.08 15.08 6.04
CA LYS A 152 -0.78 16.12 5.44
C LYS A 152 -0.66 17.44 6.19
N GLU A 153 -0.72 17.42 7.52
CA GLU A 153 -0.55 18.62 8.35
C GLU A 153 0.84 19.25 8.19
N ASN A 154 1.89 18.44 8.15
CA ASN A 154 3.25 18.91 7.95
C ASN A 154 3.42 19.60 6.59
N TRP A 155 2.84 19.05 5.53
CA TRP A 155 2.81 19.71 4.23
C TRP A 155 2.11 21.06 4.26
N MET A 156 0.94 21.16 4.91
CA MET A 156 0.20 22.42 5.00
C MET A 156 1.02 23.50 5.72
N LYS A 157 1.71 23.14 6.82
CA LYS A 157 2.61 24.04 7.54
C LYS A 157 3.76 24.53 6.65
N LEU A 158 4.37 23.64 5.87
CA LEU A 158 5.44 24.03 4.94
C LEU A 158 4.91 24.87 3.78
N LYS A 159 3.67 24.63 3.33
CA LYS A 159 3.01 25.42 2.28
C LYS A 159 2.76 26.86 2.76
N GLU A 160 2.30 27.04 3.99
CA GLU A 160 2.16 28.36 4.63
C GLU A 160 3.50 29.11 4.74
N GLN A 161 4.60 28.38 4.88
CA GLN A 161 5.96 28.92 4.91
C GLN A 161 6.57 29.14 3.52
N GLY A 162 5.86 28.79 2.44
CA GLY A 162 6.37 28.87 1.07
C GLY A 162 7.49 27.85 0.74
N ALA A 163 7.68 26.83 1.59
CA ALA A 163 8.72 25.81 1.40
C ALA A 163 8.29 24.67 0.45
N VAL A 164 6.98 24.52 0.22
CA VAL A 164 6.41 23.57 -0.74
C VAL A 164 5.24 24.21 -1.49
N GLU A 165 4.96 23.72 -2.70
CA GLU A 165 3.83 24.16 -3.53
C GLU A 165 2.87 23.02 -3.83
N GLY A 166 1.61 23.35 -4.12
CA GLY A 166 0.59 22.38 -4.51
C GLY A 166 -0.14 21.71 -3.35
N GLU A 167 -0.86 20.63 -3.66
CA GLU A 167 -1.72 19.92 -2.72
C GLU A 167 -0.98 18.79 -1.98
N PRO A 168 -1.31 18.52 -0.71
CA PRO A 168 -0.68 17.47 0.09
C PRO A 168 -1.08 16.08 -0.41
N ASN A 169 -0.28 15.50 -1.31
CA ASN A 169 -0.54 14.16 -1.84
C ASN A 169 -0.01 13.07 -0.90
N ILE A 170 -0.89 12.19 -0.42
CA ILE A 170 -0.55 10.99 0.33
C ILE A 170 -0.71 9.76 -0.57
N LEU A 171 0.36 8.98 -0.72
CA LEU A 171 0.32 7.68 -1.41
C LEU A 171 0.38 6.55 -0.41
N ILE A 172 -0.58 5.64 -0.50
CA ILE A 172 -0.57 4.37 0.22
C ILE A 172 -0.51 3.26 -0.83
N HIS A 173 0.58 2.48 -0.84
CA HIS A 173 0.80 1.50 -1.88
C HIS A 173 1.25 0.14 -1.34
N CYS A 174 1.07 -0.87 -2.19
CA CYS A 174 1.68 -2.18 -2.02
C CYS A 174 2.25 -2.63 -3.38
N ALA A 175 2.31 -3.93 -3.68
CA ALA A 175 2.74 -4.40 -4.99
C ALA A 175 1.84 -3.87 -6.13
N HIS A 176 0.53 -4.07 -6.01
CA HIS A 176 -0.45 -3.78 -7.08
C HIS A 176 -1.51 -2.72 -6.72
N GLY A 177 -1.53 -2.26 -5.48
CA GLY A 177 -2.52 -1.29 -5.00
C GLY A 177 -3.95 -1.83 -4.99
N ARG A 178 -4.19 -2.95 -4.29
CA ARG A 178 -5.50 -3.65 -4.33
C ARG A 178 -6.04 -4.06 -2.96
N GLY A 179 -5.25 -4.79 -2.20
CA GLY A 179 -5.63 -5.34 -0.89
C GLY A 179 -5.01 -4.54 0.25
N ARG A 180 -3.75 -4.84 0.58
CA ARG A 180 -2.98 -4.20 1.68
C ARG A 180 -3.13 -2.67 1.73
N SER A 181 -2.84 -2.00 0.62
CA SER A 181 -2.94 -0.55 0.50
C SER A 181 -4.35 -0.01 0.70
N THR A 182 -5.36 -0.74 0.23
CA THR A 182 -6.77 -0.41 0.43
C THR A 182 -7.14 -0.52 1.90
N THR A 183 -6.63 -1.54 2.59
CA THR A 183 -6.86 -1.73 4.03
C THR A 183 -6.38 -0.51 4.81
N VAL A 184 -5.15 -0.06 4.58
CA VAL A 184 -4.59 1.11 5.27
C VAL A 184 -5.30 2.39 4.84
N MET A 185 -5.64 2.56 3.56
CA MET A 185 -6.38 3.74 3.08
C MET A 185 -7.78 3.85 3.72
N CYS A 186 -8.48 2.74 3.93
CA CYS A 186 -9.74 2.75 4.67
C CYS A 186 -9.56 3.32 6.08
N ALA A 187 -8.56 2.84 6.82
CA ALA A 187 -8.25 3.34 8.17
C ALA A 187 -7.87 4.83 8.15
N ALA A 188 -7.01 5.25 7.21
CA ALA A 188 -6.60 6.64 7.06
C ALA A 188 -7.77 7.58 6.78
N MET A 189 -8.68 7.23 5.86
CA MET A 189 -9.83 8.08 5.54
C MET A 189 -10.82 8.22 6.71
N VAL A 190 -11.06 7.14 7.45
CA VAL A 190 -11.88 7.19 8.68
C VAL A 190 -11.19 8.05 9.74
N LYS A 191 -9.87 7.91 9.89
CA LYS A 191 -9.08 8.71 10.83
C LYS A 191 -9.09 10.20 10.51
N MET A 192 -9.10 10.54 9.22
CA MET A 192 -9.26 11.91 8.73
C MET A 192 -10.69 12.45 8.87
N GLY A 193 -11.63 11.69 9.44
CA GLY A 193 -13.02 12.10 9.61
C GLY A 193 -13.83 12.14 8.32
N MET A 194 -13.34 11.54 7.22
CA MET A 194 -14.01 11.59 5.92
C MET A 194 -15.19 10.62 5.83
N TYR A 195 -15.14 9.52 6.59
CA TYR A 195 -16.17 8.49 6.64
C TYR A 195 -16.34 7.98 8.07
N ALA A 196 -17.54 7.53 8.41
CA ALA A 196 -17.85 7.04 9.75
C ALA A 196 -17.23 5.67 10.06
N ASN A 197 -17.05 4.84 9.03
CA ASN A 197 -16.52 3.48 9.13
C ASN A 197 -15.74 3.06 7.89
N PHE A 198 -14.98 1.97 8.00
CA PHE A 198 -14.09 1.51 6.95
C PHE A 198 -14.85 0.99 5.71
N GLU A 199 -16.07 0.48 5.89
CA GLU A 199 -16.93 0.02 4.80
C GLU A 199 -17.36 1.17 3.90
N GLU A 200 -17.78 2.30 4.47
CA GLU A 200 -18.09 3.52 3.73
C GLU A 200 -16.84 4.06 3.02
N ALA A 201 -15.70 4.10 3.71
CA ALA A 201 -14.44 4.49 3.09
C ALA A 201 -14.09 3.60 1.88
N LEU A 202 -14.34 2.29 1.96
CA LEU A 202 -14.12 1.39 0.83
C LEU A 202 -15.10 1.65 -0.33
N GLU A 203 -16.41 1.61 -0.05
CA GLU A 203 -17.43 1.61 -1.09
C GLU A 203 -17.65 2.99 -1.72
N LYS A 204 -17.61 4.06 -0.90
CA LYS A 204 -17.84 5.44 -1.33
C LYS A 204 -16.53 6.19 -1.56
N GLY A 205 -15.49 5.91 -0.78
CA GLY A 205 -14.22 6.62 -0.86
C GLY A 205 -13.24 6.08 -1.90
N ILE A 206 -13.04 4.75 -1.93
CA ILE A 206 -11.95 4.14 -2.70
C ILE A 206 -12.43 3.57 -4.04
N LYS A 207 -13.46 2.72 -4.03
CA LYS A 207 -13.89 1.99 -5.22
C LYS A 207 -14.31 2.87 -6.41
N PRO A 208 -14.89 4.07 -6.22
CA PRO A 208 -15.19 4.96 -7.36
C PRO A 208 -13.93 5.37 -8.12
N GLY A 209 -12.84 5.72 -7.43
CA GLY A 209 -11.56 6.10 -8.03
C GLY A 209 -10.69 4.91 -8.45
N ARG A 210 -10.84 3.75 -7.78
CA ARG A 210 -10.05 2.54 -8.04
C ARG A 210 -10.88 1.25 -7.85
N PRO A 211 -11.68 0.83 -8.85
CA PRO A 211 -12.62 -0.31 -8.73
C PRO A 211 -12.00 -1.69 -8.48
N VAL A 212 -10.68 -1.82 -8.65
CA VAL A 212 -9.93 -3.07 -8.42
C VAL A 212 -9.66 -3.35 -6.95
N CYS A 213 -9.86 -2.35 -6.08
CA CYS A 213 -9.64 -2.47 -4.65
C CYS A 213 -10.67 -3.38 -4.00
N LYS A 214 -10.16 -4.35 -3.21
CA LYS A 214 -10.97 -5.36 -2.52
C LYS A 214 -10.28 -5.78 -1.24
N LEU A 215 -11.08 -6.06 -0.22
CA LEU A 215 -10.62 -6.60 1.06
C LEU A 215 -10.96 -8.09 1.12
N ASN A 216 -9.96 -8.90 1.49
CA ASN A 216 -10.20 -10.30 1.84
C ASN A 216 -10.76 -10.41 3.28
N ALA A 217 -11.15 -11.61 3.71
CA ALA A 217 -11.73 -11.84 5.03
C ALA A 217 -10.81 -11.38 6.18
N MET A 218 -9.51 -11.58 6.05
CA MET A 218 -8.54 -11.21 7.08
C MET A 218 -8.33 -9.70 7.18
N MET A 219 -8.28 -9.01 6.04
CA MET A 219 -8.23 -7.54 5.98
C MET A 219 -9.47 -6.91 6.61
N ARG A 220 -10.65 -7.48 6.36
CA ARG A 220 -11.90 -7.04 6.99
C ARG A 220 -11.86 -7.25 8.50
N LYS A 221 -11.44 -8.44 8.95
CA LYS A 221 -11.31 -8.75 10.38
C LYS A 221 -10.43 -7.72 11.10
N ASN A 222 -9.24 -7.43 10.57
CA ASN A 222 -8.32 -6.48 11.20
C ASN A 222 -8.85 -5.04 11.17
N LEU A 223 -9.57 -4.64 10.13
CA LEU A 223 -10.22 -3.32 10.09
C LEU A 223 -11.37 -3.20 11.08
N THR A 224 -12.19 -4.25 11.22
CA THR A 224 -13.24 -4.30 12.24
C THR A 224 -12.65 -4.18 13.64
N GLU A 225 -11.60 -4.95 13.92
CA GLU A 225 -10.90 -4.89 15.22
C GLU A 225 -10.28 -3.51 15.47
N TRP A 226 -9.60 -2.93 14.47
CA TRP A 226 -9.08 -1.56 14.54
C TRP A 226 -10.19 -0.54 14.80
N GLN A 227 -11.31 -0.61 14.10
CA GLN A 227 -12.41 0.34 14.25
C GLN A 227 -13.00 0.25 15.67
N ASN A 228 -13.22 -0.96 16.17
CA ASN A 228 -13.73 -1.17 17.54
C ASN A 228 -12.80 -0.54 18.58
N ILE A 229 -11.48 -0.72 18.44
CA ILE A 229 -10.49 -0.21 19.41
C ILE A 229 -10.31 1.31 19.31
N TYR A 230 -10.08 1.83 18.10
CA TYR A 230 -9.55 3.19 17.90
C TYR A 230 -10.57 4.23 17.44
N VAL A 231 -11.72 3.79 16.93
CA VAL A 231 -12.79 4.69 16.44
C VAL A 231 -13.98 4.66 17.39
N GLU A 232 -14.44 3.48 17.77
CA GLU A 232 -15.62 3.31 18.62
C GLU A 232 -15.24 3.33 20.11
N GLY A 233 -14.14 2.68 20.49
CA GLY A 233 -13.63 2.68 21.86
C GLY A 233 -13.29 4.08 22.41
N LYS A 234 -13.03 5.06 21.52
CA LYS A 234 -12.80 6.47 21.90
C LYS A 234 -14.08 7.28 22.10
N LYS A 235 -15.26 6.79 21.69
CA LYS A 235 -16.55 7.47 21.89
C LYS A 235 -17.18 7.21 23.26
N GLY A 236 -16.62 6.27 24.03
CA GLY A 236 -17.11 5.87 25.36
C GLY A 236 -16.26 6.37 26.54
N LEU A 237 -15.30 7.27 26.29
CA LEU A 237 -14.54 8.03 27.28
C LEU A 237 -14.90 9.51 27.15
#